data_AF-A0A3A4APM1-F1
#
_entry.id   AF-A0A3A4APM1-F1
#
_cell.length_a   1.000
_cell.length_b   1.000
_cell.length_c   1.000
_cell.angle_alpha   90.00
_cell.angle_beta   90.00
_cell.angle_gamma   90.00
#
_symmetry.space_group_name_H-M   'P 1'
#
loop_
_entity.id
_entity.type
_entity.pdbx_description
1 polymer ?
#
loop_
_entity_poly.entity_id
_entity_poly.type
_entity_poly.pdbx_seq_one_letter_code
_entity_poly.pdbx_strand_id
1 'polypeptide(L)'
;MERDARLMEMLHRLDDPEWPEAPADYSAADTAALFSRLAVQVGSRFSTPCEIDRDIQDSAQYGQIEVPGEATVCGTRIVVLVSKFKPLAMVAADNPGAFLGTNEARDEGALDASDLEKVEQALAGSGYVTIPEELLADRYDGPTLLRFHGSGEPSWWDRFFGSF
;
A
#
# COMPACT_ATOMS: atom_id res chain seq x y z
N MET A 1 2.79 -19.06 0.93
CA MET A 1 2.67 -19.73 2.25
C MET A 1 3.72 -19.26 3.26
N GLU A 2 5.04 -19.50 3.08
CA GLU A 2 6.04 -19.02 4.08
C GLU A 2 6.23 -17.49 4.05
N ARG A 3 6.20 -16.87 2.87
CA ARG A 3 6.21 -15.40 2.72
C ARG A 3 5.02 -14.78 3.43
N ASP A 4 3.83 -15.27 3.11
CA ASP A 4 2.56 -14.75 3.63
C ASP A 4 2.52 -14.83 5.16
N ALA A 5 2.93 -15.97 5.74
CA ALA A 5 3.03 -16.12 7.18
C ALA A 5 3.97 -15.08 7.83
N ARG A 6 5.11 -14.78 7.19
CA ARG A 6 6.04 -13.73 7.68
C ARG A 6 5.45 -12.32 7.54
N LEU A 7 4.70 -12.06 6.46
CA LEU A 7 4.02 -10.78 6.28
C LEU A 7 2.92 -10.61 7.34
N MET A 8 2.11 -11.64 7.59
CA MET A 8 1.11 -11.63 8.67
C MET A 8 1.75 -11.43 10.05
N GLU A 9 2.85 -12.12 10.35
CA GLU A 9 3.59 -11.91 11.59
C GLU A 9 4.08 -10.45 11.73
N MET A 10 4.51 -9.83 10.62
CA MET A 10 4.88 -8.42 10.60
C MET A 10 3.67 -7.51 10.85
N LEU A 11 2.52 -7.79 10.23
CA LEU A 11 1.29 -7.04 10.47
C LEU A 11 0.92 -7.07 11.96
N HIS A 12 0.88 -8.25 12.57
CA HIS A 12 0.64 -8.39 14.01
C HIS A 12 1.66 -7.64 14.87
N ARG A 13 2.93 -7.57 14.46
CA ARG A 13 3.97 -6.88 15.21
C ARG A 13 3.85 -5.35 15.15
N LEU A 14 3.37 -4.83 14.02
CA LEU A 14 3.13 -3.40 13.82
C LEU A 14 1.83 -2.93 14.45
N ASP A 15 0.96 -3.87 14.81
CA ASP A 15 -0.36 -3.61 15.33
C ASP A 15 -0.33 -3.19 16.80
N ASP A 16 -0.12 -1.90 17.02
CA ASP A 16 -0.18 -1.28 18.34
C ASP A 16 -1.61 -0.76 18.64
N PRO A 17 -2.31 -1.30 19.66
CA PRO A 17 -3.66 -0.91 20.01
C PRO A 17 -3.77 0.48 20.64
N GLU A 18 -2.68 1.06 21.14
CA GLU A 18 -2.68 2.44 21.67
C GLU A 18 -2.59 3.48 20.53
N TRP A 19 -2.16 3.03 19.34
CA TRP A 19 -1.79 3.90 18.22
C TRP A 19 -2.45 3.42 16.91
N PRO A 20 -3.78 3.59 16.78
CA PRO A 20 -4.54 3.06 15.64
C PRO A 20 -4.27 3.81 14.32
N GLU A 21 -4.13 5.14 14.36
CA GLU A 21 -3.98 5.96 13.14
C GLU A 21 -2.53 6.08 12.66
N ALA A 22 -1.56 6.12 13.57
CA ALA A 22 -0.14 6.24 13.25
C ALA A 22 0.71 5.75 14.43
N PRO A 23 1.91 5.17 14.19
CA PRO A 23 2.82 4.73 15.25
C PRO A 23 3.16 5.83 16.27
N ALA A 24 3.52 5.44 17.49
CA ALA A 24 3.90 6.36 18.57
C ALA A 24 5.06 7.31 18.19
N ASP A 25 6.00 6.85 17.37
CA ASP A 25 7.18 7.59 16.90
C ASP A 25 6.97 8.24 15.52
N TYR A 26 5.71 8.36 15.06
CA TYR A 26 5.40 8.89 13.75
C TYR A 26 5.89 10.34 13.57
N SER A 27 6.73 10.52 12.54
CA SER A 27 7.22 11.83 12.10
C SER A 27 6.62 12.17 10.73
N ALA A 28 5.71 13.15 10.72
CA ALA A 28 5.08 13.62 9.48
C ALA A 28 6.11 14.15 8.47
N ALA A 29 7.17 14.83 8.97
CA ALA A 29 8.23 15.39 8.13
C ALA A 29 9.07 14.28 7.48
N ASP A 30 9.45 13.25 8.23
CA ASP A 30 10.27 12.15 7.70
C ASP A 30 9.47 11.29 6.72
N THR A 31 8.19 11.03 7.02
CA THR A 31 7.30 10.30 6.11
C THR A 31 7.08 11.08 4.82
N ALA A 32 6.87 12.41 4.89
CA ALA A 32 6.78 13.25 3.71
C ALA A 32 8.06 13.22 2.86
N ALA A 33 9.23 13.35 3.49
CA ALA A 33 10.51 13.31 2.78
C ALA A 33 10.75 11.97 2.08
N LEU A 34 10.43 10.84 2.74
CA LEU A 34 10.55 9.52 2.14
C LEU A 34 9.54 9.31 1.01
N PHE A 35 8.28 9.71 1.21
CA PHE A 35 7.24 9.57 0.19
C PHE A 35 7.55 10.38 -1.07
N SER A 36 7.99 11.64 -0.92
CA SER A 36 8.38 12.44 -2.08
C SER A 36 9.56 11.84 -2.84
N ARG A 37 10.54 11.25 -2.14
CA ARG A 37 11.64 10.52 -2.79
C ARG A 37 11.14 9.27 -3.52
N LEU A 38 10.25 8.51 -2.91
CA LEU A 38 9.65 7.33 -3.51
C LEU A 38 8.89 7.70 -4.81
N ALA A 39 8.06 8.74 -4.78
CA ALA A 39 7.33 9.20 -5.97
C ALA A 39 8.27 9.56 -7.14
N VAL A 40 9.38 10.26 -6.85
CA VAL A 40 10.40 10.56 -7.86
C VAL A 40 11.07 9.29 -8.38
N GLN A 41 11.38 8.33 -7.50
CA GLN A 41 12.00 7.06 -7.89
C GLN A 41 11.08 6.17 -8.74
N VAL A 42 9.79 6.14 -8.42
CA VAL A 42 8.78 5.44 -9.22
C VAL A 42 8.65 6.11 -10.58
N GLY A 43 8.37 7.42 -10.62
CA GLY A 43 8.22 8.16 -11.87
C GLY A 43 9.44 8.06 -12.80
N SER A 44 10.65 8.09 -12.24
CA SER A 44 11.89 7.91 -13.01
C SER A 44 11.97 6.56 -13.72
N ARG A 45 11.42 5.48 -13.15
CA ARG A 45 11.40 4.14 -13.78
C ARG A 45 10.40 4.04 -14.92
N PHE A 46 9.36 4.87 -14.91
CA PHE A 46 8.36 4.97 -15.96
C PHE A 46 8.61 6.14 -16.93
N SER A 47 9.70 6.89 -16.71
CA SER A 47 10.04 8.10 -17.49
C SER A 47 8.89 9.13 -17.54
N THR A 48 8.07 9.20 -16.49
CA THR A 48 6.92 10.08 -16.40
C THR A 48 6.75 10.61 -14.98
N PRO A 49 6.28 11.85 -14.77
CA PRO A 49 5.84 12.28 -13.45
C PRO A 49 4.66 11.43 -12.97
N CYS A 50 4.71 10.99 -11.71
CA CYS A 50 3.55 10.36 -11.07
C CYS A 50 2.66 11.41 -10.41
N GLU A 51 1.35 11.19 -10.47
CA GLU A 51 0.40 11.92 -9.63
C GLU A 51 0.54 11.45 -8.18
N ILE A 52 0.34 12.36 -7.23
CA ILE A 52 0.38 12.05 -5.81
C ILE A 52 -0.89 12.58 -5.14
N ASP A 53 -1.52 11.72 -4.37
CA ASP A 53 -2.59 12.13 -3.45
C ASP A 53 -2.13 11.90 -2.00
N ARG A 54 -2.31 12.93 -1.18
CA ARG A 54 -1.90 13.02 0.22
C ARG A 54 -3.01 13.64 1.09
N ASP A 55 -4.20 13.90 0.54
CA ASP A 55 -5.28 14.58 1.27
C ASP A 55 -6.15 13.59 2.06
N ILE A 56 -5.51 12.60 2.68
CA ILE A 56 -6.18 11.52 3.40
C ILE A 56 -6.10 11.84 4.89
N GLN A 57 -7.10 12.59 5.36
CA GLN A 57 -7.30 12.87 6.77
C GLN A 57 -7.84 11.62 7.49
N ASP A 58 -7.58 11.54 8.80
CA ASP A 58 -8.14 10.51 9.68
C ASP A 58 -7.93 9.08 9.15
N SER A 59 -6.74 8.78 8.61
CA SER A 59 -6.43 7.49 8.00
C SER A 59 -5.08 6.93 8.42
N ALA A 60 -4.96 5.60 8.48
CA ALA A 60 -3.68 4.93 8.59
C ALA A 60 -2.85 5.00 7.29
N GLN A 61 -3.48 5.32 6.16
CA GLN A 61 -2.79 5.62 4.90
C GLN A 61 -2.13 7.00 4.99
N TYR A 62 -0.89 7.08 4.50
CA TYR A 62 -0.19 8.35 4.35
C TYR A 62 -0.53 9.03 3.03
N GLY A 63 -0.57 8.26 1.94
CA GLY A 63 -0.86 8.78 0.59
C GLY A 63 -0.70 7.71 -0.47
N GLN A 64 -0.99 8.09 -1.71
CA GLN A 64 -0.84 7.22 -2.88
C GLN A 64 -0.07 7.90 -4.02
N ILE A 65 0.63 7.08 -4.79
CA ILE A 65 1.38 7.47 -5.99
C ILE A 65 0.75 6.76 -7.17
N GLU A 66 0.40 7.49 -8.22
CA GLU A 66 -0.22 6.93 -9.42
C GLU A 66 0.75 7.01 -10.61
N VAL A 67 1.04 5.85 -11.19
CA VAL A 67 1.69 5.74 -12.49
C VAL A 67 0.59 5.76 -13.55
N PRO A 68 0.59 6.73 -14.47
CA PRO A 68 -0.47 6.86 -15.46
C PRO A 68 -0.44 5.68 -16.45
N GLY A 69 -1.61 5.26 -16.90
CA GLY A 69 -1.77 4.10 -17.79
C GLY A 69 -1.02 4.26 -19.12
N GLU A 70 -0.88 5.48 -19.65
CA GLU A 70 -0.09 5.72 -20.87
C GLU A 70 1.40 5.39 -20.73
N ALA A 71 1.92 5.26 -19.50
CA ALA A 71 3.31 4.91 -19.23
C ALA A 71 3.50 3.42 -18.91
N THR A 72 2.41 2.65 -18.78
CA THR A 72 2.46 1.21 -18.48
C THR A 72 2.28 0.38 -19.75
N VAL A 73 2.76 -0.86 -19.73
CA VAL A 73 2.68 -1.79 -20.85
C VAL A 73 1.24 -2.18 -21.16
N CYS A 74 0.41 -2.38 -20.13
CA CYS A 74 -0.97 -2.82 -20.27
C CYS A 74 -1.97 -1.67 -20.51
N GLY A 75 -1.54 -0.40 -20.40
CA GLY A 75 -2.44 0.75 -20.48
C GLY A 75 -3.26 0.99 -19.21
N THR A 76 -3.15 0.12 -18.21
CA THR A 76 -3.78 0.25 -16.89
C THR A 76 -2.87 1.06 -15.97
N ARG A 77 -3.42 2.03 -15.24
CA ARG A 77 -2.64 2.76 -14.23
C ARG A 77 -2.18 1.84 -13.10
N ILE A 78 -1.09 2.17 -12.44
CA ILE A 78 -0.62 1.46 -11.24
C ILE A 78 -0.72 2.41 -10.05
N VAL A 79 -1.38 1.98 -8.99
CA VAL A 79 -1.54 2.77 -7.76
C VAL A 79 -0.70 2.15 -6.65
N VAL A 80 0.15 2.97 -6.03
CA VAL A 80 1.01 2.59 -4.91
C VAL A 80 0.54 3.29 -3.66
N LEU A 81 0.09 2.54 -2.67
CA LEU A 81 -0.39 3.07 -1.39
C LEU A 81 0.72 2.92 -0.34
N VAL A 82 0.92 3.98 0.44
CA VAL A 82 1.91 3.99 1.53
C VAL A 82 1.19 4.16 2.85
N SER A 83 1.44 3.25 3.79
CA SER A 83 0.92 3.35 5.16
C SER A 83 1.77 4.28 6.01
N LYS A 84 1.17 4.91 7.03
CA LYS A 84 1.89 5.57 8.12
C LYS A 84 2.69 4.56 8.96
N PHE A 85 2.28 3.28 8.96
CA PHE A 85 2.95 2.18 9.63
C PHE A 85 4.06 1.62 8.75
N LYS A 86 5.28 2.14 8.92
CA LYS A 86 6.45 1.59 8.19
C LYS A 86 6.74 0.16 8.65
N PRO A 87 7.17 -0.73 7.73
CA PRO A 87 7.56 -0.46 6.35
C PRO A 87 6.44 -0.69 5.30
N LEU A 88 5.16 -0.57 5.64
CA LEU A 88 4.09 -1.10 4.78
C LEU A 88 3.79 -0.22 3.55
N ALA A 89 3.69 -0.88 2.40
CA ALA A 89 3.12 -0.33 1.17
C ALA A 89 2.31 -1.42 0.44
N MET A 90 1.40 -1.01 -0.44
CA MET A 90 0.62 -1.90 -1.30
C MET A 90 0.67 -1.39 -2.74
N VAL A 91 0.57 -2.30 -3.71
CA VAL A 91 0.49 -1.98 -5.14
C VAL A 91 -0.78 -2.59 -5.70
N ALA A 92 -1.59 -1.78 -6.38
CA ALA A 92 -2.78 -2.21 -7.13
C ALA A 92 -2.61 -1.89 -8.62
N ALA A 93 -3.23 -2.71 -9.47
CA ALA A 93 -3.54 -2.33 -10.83
C ALA A 93 -4.88 -1.57 -10.80
N ASP A 94 -4.89 -0.33 -11.29
CA ASP A 94 -5.97 0.62 -11.06
C ASP A 94 -6.20 0.89 -9.55
N ASN A 95 -7.41 1.29 -9.15
CA ASN A 95 -7.76 1.48 -7.76
C ASN A 95 -7.66 0.17 -6.95
N PRO A 96 -7.31 0.25 -5.65
CA PRO A 96 -7.54 -0.86 -4.72
C PRO A 96 -8.97 -1.41 -4.84
N GLY A 97 -9.08 -2.73 -4.88
CA GLY A 97 -10.33 -3.47 -5.06
C GLY A 97 -10.81 -3.58 -6.51
N ALA A 98 -10.11 -2.99 -7.49
CA ALA A 98 -10.42 -3.22 -8.91
C ALA A 98 -10.14 -4.66 -9.33
N PHE A 99 -9.16 -5.29 -8.69
CA PHE A 99 -8.81 -6.70 -8.80
C PHE A 99 -8.67 -7.28 -7.38
N LEU A 100 -8.71 -8.60 -7.24
CA LEU A 100 -8.45 -9.34 -6.00
C LEU A 100 -6.97 -9.29 -5.57
N GLY A 101 -6.10 -8.75 -6.42
CA GLY A 101 -4.70 -8.51 -6.16
C GLY A 101 -3.85 -8.50 -7.44
N THR A 102 -2.55 -8.29 -7.28
CA THR A 102 -1.62 -8.18 -8.43
C THR A 102 -1.50 -9.47 -9.25
N ASN A 103 -1.77 -10.64 -8.64
CA ASN A 103 -1.75 -11.90 -9.38
C ASN A 103 -2.92 -12.00 -10.36
N GLU A 104 -4.16 -11.71 -9.92
CA GLU A 104 -5.33 -11.70 -10.79
C GLU A 104 -5.21 -10.64 -11.88
N ALA A 105 -4.78 -9.42 -11.53
CA ALA A 105 -4.57 -8.36 -12.51
C ALA A 105 -3.57 -8.76 -13.62
N ARG A 106 -2.56 -9.57 -13.29
CA ARG A 106 -1.62 -10.11 -14.29
C ARG A 106 -2.26 -11.18 -15.16
N ASP A 107 -3.01 -12.08 -14.57
CA ASP A 107 -3.71 -13.15 -15.30
C ASP A 107 -4.77 -12.58 -16.27
N GLU A 108 -5.41 -11.46 -15.90
CA GLU A 108 -6.35 -10.72 -16.75
C GLU A 108 -5.68 -9.80 -17.78
N GLY A 109 -4.34 -9.69 -17.76
CA GLY A 109 -3.60 -8.82 -18.67
C GLY A 109 -3.70 -7.34 -18.35
N ALA A 110 -4.20 -6.97 -17.17
CA ALA A 110 -4.29 -5.60 -16.68
C ALA A 110 -2.99 -5.11 -16.02
N LEU A 111 -2.07 -6.01 -15.65
CA LEU A 111 -0.79 -5.66 -15.04
C LEU A 111 0.37 -6.42 -15.69
N ASP A 112 1.40 -5.70 -16.13
CA ASP A 112 2.63 -6.29 -16.65
C ASP A 112 3.61 -6.62 -15.52
N ALA A 113 4.28 -7.76 -15.63
CA ALA A 113 5.21 -8.23 -14.59
C ALA A 113 6.44 -7.32 -14.44
N SER A 114 6.94 -6.73 -15.53
CA SER A 114 8.09 -5.82 -15.50
C SER A 114 7.71 -4.47 -14.91
N ASP A 115 6.49 -4.00 -15.13
CA ASP A 115 5.98 -2.78 -14.51
C ASP A 115 5.78 -2.96 -13.00
N LEU A 116 5.22 -4.10 -12.57
CA LEU A 116 5.14 -4.43 -11.15
C LEU A 116 6.53 -4.49 -10.51
N GLU A 117 7.49 -5.18 -11.15
CA GLU A 117 8.87 -5.29 -10.64
C GLU A 117 9.54 -3.92 -10.48
N LYS A 118 9.36 -2.98 -11.44
CA LYS A 118 9.88 -1.61 -11.32
C LYS A 118 9.40 -0.93 -10.04
N VAL A 119 8.11 -1.06 -9.73
CA VAL A 119 7.49 -0.47 -8.54
C VAL A 119 8.02 -1.16 -7.28
N GLU A 120 8.02 -2.49 -7.22
CA GLU A 120 8.50 -3.24 -6.06
C GLU A 120 9.97 -2.96 -5.76
N GLN A 121 10.82 -2.82 -6.78
CA GLN A 121 12.21 -2.42 -6.60
C GLN A 121 12.37 -0.97 -6.06
N ALA A 122 11.49 -0.05 -6.45
CA ALA A 122 11.48 1.31 -5.91
C ALA A 122 11.08 1.33 -4.42
N LEU A 123 10.07 0.53 -4.07
CA LEU A 123 9.61 0.34 -2.70
C LEU A 123 10.70 -0.28 -1.83
N ALA A 124 11.27 -1.40 -2.25
CA ALA A 124 12.34 -2.07 -1.54
C ALA A 124 13.58 -1.16 -1.36
N GLY A 125 13.97 -0.42 -2.41
CA GLY A 125 15.07 0.54 -2.35
C GLY A 125 14.81 1.72 -1.41
N SER A 126 13.54 2.00 -1.10
CA SER A 126 13.11 3.03 -0.13
C SER A 126 12.83 2.46 1.27
N GLY A 127 13.05 1.15 1.48
CA GLY A 127 12.83 0.48 2.76
C GLY A 127 11.38 0.07 3.03
N TYR A 128 10.52 0.07 2.02
CA TYR A 128 9.15 -0.44 2.12
C TYR A 128 9.07 -1.93 1.78
N VAL A 129 8.07 -2.58 2.33
CA VAL A 129 7.68 -3.97 2.05
C VAL A 129 6.31 -3.95 1.40
N THR A 130 6.20 -4.50 0.19
CA THR A 130 4.94 -4.66 -0.50
C THR A 130 4.12 -5.77 0.15
N ILE A 131 2.95 -5.40 0.68
CA ILE A 131 1.94 -6.32 1.17
C ILE A 131 0.94 -6.60 0.03
N PRO A 132 0.67 -7.87 -0.27
CA PRO A 132 -0.40 -8.26 -1.18
C PRO A 132 -1.77 -7.79 -0.68
N GLU A 133 -2.60 -7.32 -1.60
CA GLU A 133 -3.96 -6.87 -1.31
C GLU A 133 -4.81 -8.01 -0.72
N GLU A 134 -4.62 -9.23 -1.22
CA GLU A 134 -5.31 -10.42 -0.72
C GLU A 134 -5.06 -10.68 0.77
N LEU A 135 -3.86 -10.36 1.28
CA LEU A 135 -3.55 -10.48 2.72
C LEU A 135 -4.14 -9.34 3.53
N LEU A 136 -4.28 -8.15 2.94
CA LEU A 136 -4.94 -7.03 3.61
C LEU A 136 -6.46 -7.25 3.68
N ALA A 137 -7.03 -7.99 2.72
CA ALA A 137 -8.44 -8.36 2.71
C ALA A 137 -8.79 -9.46 3.74
N ASP A 138 -7.80 -10.15 4.30
CA ASP A 138 -8.03 -11.13 5.36
C ASP A 138 -8.67 -10.45 6.58
N ARG A 139 -9.53 -11.21 7.26
CA ARG A 139 -10.19 -10.75 8.48
C ARG A 139 -9.16 -10.32 9.51
N TYR A 140 -9.40 -9.16 10.09
CA TYR A 140 -8.61 -8.63 11.19
C TYR A 140 -8.76 -9.49 12.44
N ASP A 141 -7.64 -9.97 12.96
CA ASP A 141 -7.55 -10.77 14.19
C ASP A 141 -6.51 -10.22 15.18
N GLY A 142 -6.14 -8.94 15.03
CA GLY A 142 -5.22 -8.24 15.92
C GLY A 142 -5.89 -7.62 17.17
N PRO A 143 -5.10 -7.02 18.08
CA PRO A 143 -5.57 -6.49 19.36
C PRO A 143 -6.27 -5.11 19.32
N THR A 144 -6.13 -4.36 18.24
CA THR A 144 -6.65 -2.98 18.12
C THR A 144 -8.16 -2.97 17.95
N LEU A 145 -8.84 -2.17 18.77
CA LEU A 145 -10.27 -1.89 18.60
C LEU A 145 -10.47 -0.88 17.48
N LEU A 146 -10.68 -1.39 16.26
CA LEU A 146 -10.92 -0.56 15.09
C LEU A 146 -12.32 0.06 15.11
N ARG A 147 -12.39 1.36 14.85
CA ARG A 147 -13.67 2.04 14.58
C ARG A 147 -14.13 1.71 13.17
N PHE A 148 -14.72 0.52 13.03
CA PHE A 148 -15.20 0.03 11.75
C PHE A 148 -16.61 0.55 11.46
N HIS A 149 -16.75 1.27 10.34
CA HIS A 149 -18.02 1.86 9.89
C HIS A 149 -18.73 1.05 8.79
N GLY A 150 -18.16 -0.09 8.36
CA GLY A 150 -18.73 -0.96 7.33
C GLY A 150 -19.71 -2.01 7.88
N SER A 151 -20.29 -2.80 6.98
CA SER A 151 -21.04 -4.01 7.34
C SER A 151 -20.12 -5.23 7.27
N GLY A 152 -19.95 -5.96 8.38
CA GLY A 152 -19.12 -7.17 8.44
C GLY A 152 -18.09 -7.12 9.58
N GLU A 153 -17.02 -7.89 9.43
CA GLU A 153 -15.85 -7.86 10.32
C GLU A 153 -14.76 -6.99 9.67
N PRO A 154 -13.99 -6.20 10.45
CA PRO A 154 -12.86 -5.45 9.90
C PRO A 154 -11.79 -6.39 9.35
N SER A 155 -10.95 -5.84 8.49
CA SER A 155 -9.84 -6.48 7.80
C SER A 155 -8.49 -5.82 8.14
N TRP A 156 -7.38 -6.44 7.76
CA TRP A 156 -6.06 -5.86 7.93
C TRP A 156 -5.86 -4.57 7.11
N TRP A 157 -6.62 -4.40 6.03
CA TRP A 157 -6.76 -3.13 5.31
C TRP A 157 -7.25 -2.03 6.24
N ASP A 158 -8.34 -2.27 6.98
CA ASP A 158 -8.93 -1.27 7.88
C ASP A 158 -7.93 -0.80 8.95
N ARG A 159 -7.03 -1.70 9.38
CA ARG A 159 -5.98 -1.38 10.36
C ARG A 159 -4.88 -0.47 9.80
N PHE A 160 -4.41 -0.74 8.58
CA PHE A 160 -3.15 -0.16 8.08
C PHE A 160 -3.31 0.82 6.91
N PHE A 161 -4.49 0.87 6.29
CA PHE A 161 -4.83 1.76 5.17
C PHE A 161 -6.22 2.39 5.33
N GLY A 162 -7.05 1.90 6.26
CA GLY A 162 -8.39 2.41 6.52
C GLY A 162 -8.45 3.83 7.10
N SER A 163 -9.67 4.37 7.11
CA SER A 163 -10.04 5.64 7.75
C SER A 163 -10.71 5.41 9.12
N PHE A 164 -10.67 6.41 9.98
CA PHE A 164 -11.11 6.40 11.39
C PHE A 164 -12.17 7.46 11.70
#